data_AF-A0A1I0KGT0-F1
#
_entry.id   AF-A0A1I0KGT0-F1
#
_cell.length_a   1.000
_cell.length_b   1.000
_cell.length_c   1.000
_cell.angle_alpha   90.00
_cell.angle_beta   90.00
_cell.angle_gamma   90.00
#
_symmetry.space_group_name_H-M   'P 1'
#
loop_
_entity.id
_entity.type
_entity.pdbx_description
1 polymer ?
#
loop_
_entity_poly.entity_id
_entity_poly.type
_entity_poly.pdbx_seq_one_letter_code
_entity_poly.pdbx_strand_id
1 'polypeptide(L)' 'MKRTLKSIGAIIIMGIMLTCAYLVGTAHTGDTMAEKWKDNYVDMRTVTEFTAVGDGLYLYCNDGSGYYWEL' A
#
# COMPACT_ATOMS: atom_id res chain seq x y z
N MET A 1 -11.98 -30.76 35.99
CA MET A 1 -12.67 -30.38 34.73
C MET A 1 -12.80 -28.87 34.54
N LYS A 2 -13.22 -28.07 35.52
CA LYS A 2 -13.32 -26.58 35.35
C LYS A 2 -11.97 -25.89 35.13
N ARG A 3 -10.90 -26.36 35.79
CA ARG A 3 -9.52 -25.82 35.64
C ARG A 3 -8.92 -26.19 34.28
N THR A 4 -9.15 -27.43 33.81
CA THR A 4 -8.69 -27.91 32.51
C THR A 4 -9.39 -27.20 31.35
N LEU A 5 -10.69 -26.87 31.49
CA LEU A 5 -11.43 -26.11 30.48
C LEU A 5 -10.90 -24.67 30.32
N LYS A 6 -10.54 -24.00 31.42
CA LYS A 6 -9.91 -22.67 31.38
C LYS A 6 -8.55 -22.70 30.68
N SER A 7 -7.75 -23.74 30.93
CA SER A 7 -6.44 -23.90 30.29
C SER A 7 -6.56 -24.14 28.78
N ILE A 8 -7.52 -24.95 28.33
CA ILE A 8 -7.76 -25.18 26.89
C ILE A 8 -8.18 -23.88 26.20
N GLY A 9 -9.08 -23.10 26.82
CA GLY A 9 -9.49 -21.80 26.28
C GLY A 9 -8.32 -20.84 26.08
N ALA A 10 -7.39 -20.79 27.04
CA ALA A 10 -6.19 -19.95 26.93
C ALA A 10 -5.28 -20.36 25.77
N ILE A 11 -5.10 -21.67 25.54
CA ILE A 11 -4.28 -22.19 24.44
C ILE A 11 -4.87 -21.80 23.08
N ILE A 12 -6.19 -21.91 22.93
CA ILE A 12 -6.88 -21.54 21.69
C ILE A 12 -6.68 -20.04 21.38
N ILE A 13 -6.84 -19.18 22.38
CA ILE A 13 -6.65 -17.73 22.21
C ILE A 13 -5.21 -17.41 21.78
N MET A 14 -4.20 -18.05 22.39
CA MET A 14 -2.81 -17.88 21.98
C MET A 14 -2.55 -18.35 20.54
N GLY A 15 -3.13 -19.49 20.14
CA GLY A 15 -3.03 -19.98 18.76
C GLY A 15 -3.67 -19.04 17.74
N ILE A 16 -4.84 -18.46 18.06
CA ILE A 16 -5.49 -17.45 17.23
C ILE A 16 -4.61 -16.20 17.13
N MET A 17 -4.09 -15.69 18.25
CA MET A 17 -3.21 -14.50 18.24
C MET A 17 -1.93 -14.72 17.41
N LEU A 18 -1.29 -15.88 17.52
CA LEU A 18 -0.13 -16.25 16.70
C LEU A 18 -0.46 -16.28 15.20
N THR A 19 -1.62 -16.84 14.86
CA THR A 19 -2.07 -16.94 13.46
C THR A 19 -2.42 -15.57 12.88
N CYS A 20 -3.12 -14.72 13.65
CA CYS A 20 -3.41 -13.35 13.26
C CYS A 20 -2.14 -12.52 13.08
N ALA A 21 -1.16 -12.63 13.98
CA ALA A 21 0.11 -11.93 13.88
C ALA A 21 0.90 -12.32 12.61
N TYR A 22 0.92 -13.62 12.27
CA TYR A 22 1.54 -14.11 11.05
C TYR A 22 0.87 -13.57 9.78
N LEU A 23 -0.48 -13.57 9.73
CA LEU A 23 -1.24 -13.04 8.60
C LEU A 23 -1.05 -11.53 8.44
N VAL A 24 -1.07 -10.76 9.54
CA VAL A 24 -0.82 -9.32 9.53
C VAL A 24 0.60 -9.01 9.02
N GLY A 25 1.62 -9.71 9.52
CA GLY A 25 3.00 -9.51 9.07
C GLY A 25 3.25 -9.83 7.59
N THR A 26 2.55 -10.83 7.05
CA THR A 26 2.68 -11.24 5.64
C THR A 26 1.80 -10.42 4.68
N ALA A 27 0.65 -9.92 5.12
CA ALA A 27 -0.18 -9.04 4.31
C ALA A 27 0.44 -7.64 4.15
N HIS A 28 1.07 -7.09 5.20
CA HIS A 28 1.59 -5.72 5.16
C HIS A 28 2.98 -5.56 4.49
N THR A 29 3.68 -6.66 4.19
CA THR A 29 5.02 -6.60 3.60
C THR A 29 5.01 -6.40 2.08
N GLY A 30 3.93 -6.75 1.39
CA GLY A 30 3.77 -6.49 -0.05
C GLY A 30 3.24 -5.09 -0.36
N ASP A 31 2.25 -4.63 0.41
CA ASP A 31 1.47 -3.45 0.03
C ASP A 31 2.13 -2.12 0.46
N THR A 32 2.87 -2.10 1.58
CA THR A 32 3.36 -0.82 2.14
C THR A 32 4.56 -0.22 1.40
N MET A 33 5.37 -1.04 0.72
CA MET A 33 6.52 -0.56 -0.05
C MET A 33 6.20 -0.36 -1.52
N ALA A 34 5.40 -1.23 -2.15
CA ALA A 34 5.08 -1.07 -3.58
C ALA A 34 4.06 0.05 -3.84
N GLU A 35 3.05 0.21 -2.98
CA GLU A 35 2.03 1.25 -3.19
C GLU A 35 2.54 2.65 -2.85
N LYS A 36 3.35 2.80 -1.79
CA LYS A 36 3.88 4.11 -1.38
C LYS A 36 4.72 4.78 -2.47
N TRP A 37 5.31 4.02 -3.38
CA TRP A 37 6.11 4.60 -4.47
C TRP A 37 5.22 5.16 -5.56
N LYS A 38 4.08 4.54 -5.87
CA LYS A 38 3.17 4.99 -6.94
C LYS A 38 2.72 6.44 -6.77
N ASP A 39 2.58 6.91 -5.53
CA ASP A 39 2.14 8.28 -5.25
C ASP A 39 3.27 9.32 -5.37
N ASN A 40 4.53 8.90 -5.54
CA ASN A 40 5.70 9.79 -5.49
C ASN A 40 6.47 9.88 -6.82
N TYR A 41 6.03 9.19 -7.87
CA TYR A 41 6.62 9.34 -9.20
C TYR A 41 5.54 9.33 -10.27
N VAL A 42 5.81 10.02 -11.38
CA VAL A 42 5.04 9.89 -12.61
C VAL A 42 5.71 8.80 -13.46
N ASP A 43 4.93 7.79 -13.90
CA ASP A 43 5.45 6.80 -14.84
C ASP A 43 5.60 7.43 -16.23
N MET A 44 6.81 7.86 -16.58
CA MET A 44 7.07 8.56 -17.85
C MET A 44 6.78 7.71 -19.10
N ARG A 45 6.57 6.38 -18.97
CA ARG A 45 6.15 5.53 -20.09
C ARG A 45 4.68 5.73 -20.47
N THR A 46 3.87 6.29 -19.57
CA THR A 46 2.46 6.58 -19.84
C THR A 46 2.27 7.98 -20.41
N VAL A 47 3.26 8.88 -20.28
CA VAL A 47 3.18 10.26 -20.76
C VAL A 47 3.20 10.30 -22.30
N THR A 48 2.21 10.96 -22.89
CA THR A 48 2.03 11.10 -24.34
C THR A 48 2.23 12.52 -24.84
N GLU A 49 2.04 13.53 -23.99
CA GLU A 49 2.16 14.95 -24.35
C GLU A 49 2.60 15.79 -23.15
N PHE A 50 3.14 16.98 -23.40
CA PHE A 50 3.47 17.97 -22.36
C PHE A 50 3.21 19.40 -22.85
N THR A 51 2.91 20.29 -21.90
CA THR A 51 2.77 21.73 -22.16
C THR A 51 3.48 22.53 -21.08
N ALA A 52 4.39 23.43 -21.48
CA ALA A 52 4.98 24.40 -20.57
C ALA A 52 4.07 25.64 -20.49
N VAL A 53 3.73 26.08 -19.27
CA VAL A 53 2.85 27.22 -19.02
C VAL A 53 3.45 28.09 -17.92
N GLY A 54 3.87 29.32 -18.27
CA GLY A 54 4.58 30.20 -17.32
C GLY A 54 5.84 29.51 -16.79
N ASP A 55 5.93 29.42 -15.47
CA ASP A 55 7.00 28.71 -14.75
C ASP A 55 6.59 27.27 -14.36
N GLY A 56 5.69 26.64 -15.12
CA GLY A 56 5.19 25.29 -14.81
C GLY A 56 5.16 24.34 -16.01
N LEU A 57 4.97 23.05 -15.71
CA LEU A 57 4.91 21.96 -16.69
C LEU A 57 3.70 21.06 -16.45
N TYR A 58 2.83 20.95 -17.45
CA TYR A 58 1.79 19.92 -17.51
C TYR A 58 2.29 18.68 -18.26
N LEU A 59 2.03 17.50 -17.71
CA LEU A 59 2.26 16.18 -18.33
C LEU A 59 0.92 15.49 -18.53
N TYR A 60 0.67 14.94 -19.72
CA TYR A 60 -0.56 14.22 -20.06
C TYR A 60 -0.26 12.75 -20.32
N CYS A 61 -1.06 11.86 -19.76
CA CYS A 61 -0.88 10.40 -19.82
C CYS A 61 -1.88 9.74 -20.80
N ASN A 62 -1.52 8.56 -21.29
CA ASN A 62 -2.32 7.77 -22.23
C ASN A 62 -3.66 7.25 -21.66
N ASP A 63 -3.85 7.28 -20.34
CA ASP A 63 -5.09 6.93 -19.65
C ASP A 63 -6.02 8.13 -19.44
N GLY A 64 -5.62 9.31 -19.93
CA GLY A 64 -6.36 10.57 -19.77
C GLY A 64 -6.07 11.31 -18.46
N SER A 65 -5.20 10.78 -17.58
CA SER A 65 -4.72 11.51 -16.41
C SER A 65 -3.68 12.58 -16.81
N GLY A 66 -3.39 13.49 -15.87
CA GLY A 66 -2.34 14.48 -16.06
C GLY A 66 -1.81 15.02 -14.74
N TYR A 67 -0.57 15.53 -14.78
CA TYR A 67 0.16 16.03 -13.62
C TYR A 67 0.70 17.43 -13.92
N TYR A 68 0.73 18.29 -12.90
CA TYR A 68 1.32 19.62 -12.98
C TYR A 68 2.53 19.71 -12.04
N TRP A 69 3.65 20.19 -12.57
CA TRP A 69 4.85 20.53 -11.83
C TRP A 69 5.03 22.05 -11.85
N GLU A 70 5.02 22.68 -10.67
CA GLU A 70 5.38 24.09 -10.46
C GLU A 70 6.89 24.21 -10.19
N LEU A 71 7.62 25.01 -10.99
CA LEU A 71 9.06 25.26 -10.77
C LEU A 71 9.33 26.28 -9.66
#